data_AF-A0AAV3PEC8-F1
#
_entry.id   AF-A0AAV3PEC8-F1
#
_cell.length_a   1.000
_cell.length_b   1.000
_cell.length_c   1.000
_cell.angle_alpha   90.00
_cell.angle_beta   90.00
_cell.angle_gamma   90.00
#
_symmetry.space_group_name_H-M   'P 1'
#
loop_
_entity.id
_entity.type
_entity.pdbx_description
1 polymer ?
#
loop_
_entity_poly.entity_id
_entity_poly.type
_entity_poly.pdbx_seq_one_letter_code
_entity_poly.pdbx_strand_id
1 'polypeptide(L)'
;MKENGELGGKGIGEGSHGTTQETCWKSVWSLKVPPWVKIFLWKAYHNILPTKDRLQRKGVMMESSCVFCNNEREELVHLLVTCPIVNRF
;
A
#
# COMPACT_ATOMS: atom_id res chain seq x y z
N MET A 1 6.76 44.03 -37.90
CA MET A 1 8.12 43.43 -37.95
C MET A 1 8.06 42.18 -37.07
N LYS A 2 8.06 40.95 -37.62
CA LYS A 2 9.25 40.07 -37.88
C LYS A 2 10.14 39.97 -36.63
N GLU A 3 10.56 38.84 -36.07
CA GLU A 3 10.97 37.50 -36.58
C GLU A 3 10.71 36.46 -35.46
N ASN A 4 10.13 35.28 -35.70
CA ASN A 4 10.76 34.02 -36.13
C ASN A 4 12.07 33.67 -35.41
N GLY A 5 12.00 32.72 -34.48
CA GLY A 5 13.14 31.97 -33.96
C GLY A 5 12.77 30.49 -33.92
N GLU A 6 13.15 29.77 -34.97
CA GLU A 6 13.07 28.31 -35.05
C GLU A 6 14.04 27.68 -34.04
N LEU A 7 13.56 26.73 -33.24
CA LEU A 7 14.41 25.70 -32.66
C LEU A 7 13.71 24.35 -32.87
N GLY A 8 14.02 23.73 -34.01
CA GLY A 8 13.90 22.30 -34.16
C GLY A 8 14.82 21.61 -33.16
N GLY A 9 14.32 20.58 -32.48
CA GLY A 9 15.11 19.94 -31.45
C GLY A 9 14.42 18.78 -30.75
N LYS A 10 14.32 17.65 -31.46
CA LYS A 10 14.35 16.29 -30.91
C LYS A 10 13.10 15.85 -30.13
N GLY A 11 12.21 15.16 -30.83
CA GLY A 11 11.17 14.33 -30.21
C GLY A 11 11.82 13.30 -29.27
N ILE A 12 11.59 13.49 -27.97
CA ILE A 12 11.80 12.45 -26.97
C ILE A 12 10.51 11.65 -27.00
N GLY A 13 10.58 10.41 -27.50
CA GLY A 13 9.49 9.46 -27.37
C GLY A 13 9.25 9.21 -25.89
N GLU A 14 8.14 9.76 -25.38
CA GLU A 14 7.63 9.50 -24.04
C GLU A 14 7.11 8.06 -23.99
N GLY A 15 8.04 7.15 -23.70
CA GLY A 15 7.74 5.76 -23.40
C GLY A 15 7.03 5.65 -22.06
N SER A 16 5.69 5.64 -22.14
CA SER A 16 4.73 5.11 -21.16
C SER A 16 4.90 5.56 -19.71
N HIS A 17 4.02 6.46 -19.31
CA HIS A 17 3.72 6.89 -17.95
C HIS A 17 3.18 5.71 -17.10
N GLY A 18 4.05 4.74 -16.78
CA GLY A 18 3.76 3.75 -15.75
C GLY A 18 3.68 4.49 -14.42
N THR A 19 2.45 4.67 -13.91
CA THR A 19 2.23 5.34 -12.62
C THR A 19 3.11 4.67 -11.56
N THR A 20 3.61 5.42 -10.58
CA THR A 20 4.45 4.94 -9.47
C THR A 20 3.91 3.66 -8.81
N GLN A 21 2.59 3.44 -8.86
CA GLN A 21 1.89 2.25 -8.40
C GLN A 21 2.25 0.96 -9.18
N GLU A 22 2.35 1.02 -10.51
CA GLU A 22 2.70 -0.14 -11.33
C GLU A 22 4.12 -0.64 -11.03
N THR A 23 5.02 0.29 -10.74
CA THR A 23 6.41 0.00 -10.41
C THR A 23 6.53 -0.71 -9.07
N CYS A 24 5.75 -0.31 -8.06
CA CYS A 24 5.74 -0.98 -6.76
C CYS A 24 5.22 -2.42 -6.84
N TRP A 25 4.18 -2.67 -7.63
CA TRP A 25 3.58 -4.00 -7.71
C TRP A 25 4.47 -5.00 -8.46
N LYS A 26 5.19 -4.55 -9.49
CA LYS A 26 6.23 -5.36 -10.17
C LYS A 26 7.27 -5.89 -9.17
N SER A 27 7.71 -5.06 -8.23
CA SER A 27 8.65 -5.46 -7.18
C SER A 27 8.04 -6.46 -6.21
N VAL A 28 6.79 -6.29 -5.78
CA VAL A 28 6.13 -7.26 -4.88
C VAL A 28 5.99 -8.64 -5.53
N TRP A 29 5.65 -8.69 -6.82
CA TRP A 29 5.51 -9.97 -7.53
C TRP A 29 6.83 -10.66 -7.84
N SER A 30 7.93 -9.92 -7.95
CA SER A 30 9.26 -10.51 -8.17
C SER A 30 9.88 -11.12 -6.92
N LEU A 31 9.33 -10.82 -5.71
CA LEU A 31 9.82 -11.40 -4.46
C LEU A 31 9.74 -12.93 -4.46
N LYS A 32 10.82 -13.57 -3.97
CA LYS A 32 10.88 -15.02 -3.74
C LYS A 32 10.22 -15.40 -2.41
N VAL A 33 8.94 -15.04 -2.27
CA VAL A 33 8.10 -15.37 -1.11
C VAL A 33 6.94 -16.25 -1.54
N PRO A 34 6.35 -17.04 -0.62
CA PRO A 34 5.16 -17.81 -0.92
C PRO A 34 4.02 -16.94 -1.52
N PRO A 35 3.20 -17.47 -2.44
CA PRO A 35 2.14 -16.71 -3.08
C PRO A 35 1.17 -16.04 -2.10
N TRP A 36 0.89 -16.69 -0.96
CA TRP A 36 -0.01 -16.15 0.06
C TRP A 36 0.53 -14.86 0.70
N VAL A 37 1.85 -14.69 0.79
CA VAL A 37 2.49 -13.45 1.30
C VAL A 37 2.25 -12.30 0.32
N LYS A 38 2.37 -12.54 -0.98
CA LYS A 38 2.13 -11.51 -2.02
C LYS A 38 0.67 -11.05 -1.98
N ILE A 39 -0.27 -12.00 -1.86
CA ILE A 39 -1.70 -11.70 -1.70
C ILE A 39 -1.95 -10.94 -0.38
N PHE A 40 -1.27 -11.31 0.70
CA PHE A 40 -1.37 -10.59 1.97
C PHE A 40 -0.91 -9.13 1.83
N LEU A 41 0.25 -8.89 1.19
CA LEU A 41 0.76 -7.53 0.94
C LEU A 41 -0.18 -6.72 0.05
N TRP A 42 -0.77 -7.34 -0.98
CA TRP A 42 -1.81 -6.72 -1.80
C TRP A 42 -3.00 -6.26 -0.93
N LYS A 43 -3.51 -7.17 -0.09
CA LYS A 43 -4.65 -6.92 0.78
C LYS A 43 -4.34 -5.84 1.82
N ALA A 44 -3.14 -5.84 2.38
CA ALA A 44 -2.67 -4.82 3.31
C ALA A 44 -2.60 -3.46 2.63
N TYR A 45 -1.98 -3.37 1.44
CA TYR A 45 -1.88 -2.12 0.68
C TYR A 45 -3.25 -1.51 0.37
N HIS A 46 -4.22 -2.33 -0.03
CA HIS A 46 -5.59 -1.86 -0.30
C HIS A 46 -6.45 -1.67 0.97
N ASN A 47 -5.86 -1.83 2.17
CA ASN A 47 -6.56 -1.76 3.45
C ASN A 47 -7.87 -2.58 3.47
N ILE A 48 -7.82 -3.79 2.90
CA ILE A 48 -8.96 -4.73 2.83
C ILE A 48 -8.84 -5.88 3.82
N LEU A 49 -7.76 -5.94 4.60
CA LEU A 49 -7.63 -6.92 5.67
C LEU A 49 -8.75 -6.74 6.72
N PRO A 50 -9.26 -7.85 7.28
CA PRO A 50 -10.32 -7.80 8.28
C PRO A 50 -9.75 -7.35 9.64
N THR A 51 -9.57 -6.05 9.83
CA THR A 51 -9.26 -5.46 11.13
C THR A 51 -10.55 -5.16 11.90
N LYS A 52 -10.50 -5.14 13.23
CA LYS A 52 -11.69 -4.79 14.04
C LYS A 52 -12.24 -3.41 13.69
N ASP A 53 -11.39 -2.42 13.43
CA ASP A 53 -11.84 -1.09 12.95
C ASP A 53 -12.67 -1.19 11.66
N ARG A 54 -12.25 -2.02 10.70
CA ARG A 54 -12.97 -2.19 9.44
C ARG A 54 -14.29 -2.95 9.63
N LEU A 55 -14.33 -3.91 10.55
CA LEU A 55 -15.53 -4.64 10.90
C LEU A 55 -16.55 -3.74 11.61
N GLN A 56 -16.10 -2.89 12.54
CA GLN A 56 -16.94 -1.88 13.18
C GLN A 56 -17.54 -0.90 12.18
N ARG A 57 -16.75 -0.42 11.20
CA ARG A 57 -17.27 0.41 10.10
C ARG A 57 -18.34 -0.26 9.24
N LYS A 58 -18.41 -1.59 9.26
CA LYS A 58 -19.47 -2.38 8.60
C LYS A 58 -20.66 -2.70 9.53
N GLY A 59 -20.70 -2.13 10.73
CA GLY A 59 -21.78 -2.33 11.70
C GLY A 59 -21.62 -3.57 12.59
N VAL A 60 -20.46 -4.23 12.57
CA VAL A 60 -20.18 -5.35 13.49
C VAL A 60 -19.79 -4.79 14.86
N MET A 61 -20.65 -4.98 15.85
CA MET A 61 -20.38 -4.60 17.23
C MET A 61 -19.34 -5.55 17.83
N MET A 62 -18.13 -5.05 18.07
CA MET A 62 -17.03 -5.78 18.68
C MET A 62 -16.10 -4.83 19.43
N GLU A 63 -15.29 -5.33 20.35
CA GLU A 63 -14.26 -4.54 21.02
C GLU A 63 -13.25 -4.00 19.99
N SER A 64 -12.83 -2.74 20.15
CA SER A 64 -11.91 -2.07 19.23
C SER A 64 -10.44 -2.36 19.52
N SER A 65 -10.11 -2.91 20.70
CA SER A 65 -8.73 -3.17 21.11
C SER A 65 -7.99 -4.16 20.19
N CYS A 66 -6.69 -3.94 20.01
CA CYS A 66 -5.79 -4.83 19.29
C CYS A 66 -5.78 -6.24 19.87
N VAL A 67 -5.91 -7.28 19.02
CA VAL A 67 -5.82 -8.69 19.47
C VAL A 67 -4.49 -9.05 20.15
N PHE A 68 -3.40 -8.32 19.87
CA PHE A 68 -2.08 -8.67 20.36
C PHE A 68 -1.71 -7.94 21.67
N CYS A 69 -1.83 -6.61 21.70
CA CYS A 69 -1.44 -5.82 22.87
C CYS A 69 -2.60 -5.47 23.80
N ASN A 70 -3.84 -5.63 23.34
CA ASN A 70 -5.07 -5.29 24.05
C ASN A 70 -5.12 -3.86 24.64
N ASN A 71 -4.36 -2.93 24.07
CA ASN A 71 -4.17 -1.57 24.61
C ASN A 71 -4.69 -0.50 23.63
N GLU A 72 -4.19 -0.50 22.41
CA GLU A 72 -4.58 0.46 21.37
C GLU A 72 -5.67 -0.11 20.45
N ARG A 73 -6.32 0.76 19.68
CA ARG A 73 -7.28 0.36 18.65
C ARG A 73 -6.63 -0.52 17.59
N GLU A 74 -7.33 -1.58 17.18
CA GLU A 74 -6.90 -2.44 16.08
C GLU A 74 -7.14 -1.78 14.73
N GLU A 75 -6.14 -1.02 14.31
CA GLU A 75 -6.01 -0.52 12.94
C GLU A 75 -4.95 -1.31 12.19
N LEU A 76 -4.98 -1.26 10.86
CA LEU A 76 -4.05 -2.00 10.02
C LEU A 76 -2.58 -1.69 10.36
N VAL A 77 -2.26 -0.40 10.53
CA VAL A 77 -0.90 0.04 10.85
C VAL A 77 -0.49 -0.43 12.24
N HIS A 78 -1.39 -0.34 13.22
CA HIS A 78 -1.12 -0.87 14.55
C HIS A 78 -0.87 -2.37 14.50
N LEU A 79 -1.77 -3.14 13.90
CA LEU A 79 -1.71 -4.59 13.82
C LEU A 79 -0.41 -5.10 13.16
N LEU A 80 0.11 -4.40 12.15
CA LEU A 80 1.23 -4.87 11.35
C LEU A 80 2.58 -4.21 11.66
N VAL A 81 2.59 -2.99 12.19
CA VAL A 81 3.80 -2.15 12.25
C VAL A 81 4.07 -1.62 13.64
N THR A 82 3.09 -0.98 14.29
CA THR A 82 3.34 -0.26 15.55
C THR A 82 2.99 -1.05 16.80
N CYS A 83 2.31 -2.20 16.68
CA CYS A 83 1.98 -3.03 17.83
C CYS A 83 3.26 -3.51 18.54
N PRO A 84 3.44 -3.21 19.83
CA PRO A 84 4.66 -3.56 20.57
C PRO A 84 4.84 -5.06 20.80
N ILE A 85 3.82 -5.88 20.54
CA ILE A 85 3.92 -7.34 20.61
C ILE A 85 4.35 -7.92 19.26
N VAL A 86 3.89 -7.34 18.16
CA VAL A 86 4.22 -7.78 16.79
C VAL A 86 5.60 -7.27 16.37
N ASN A 87 5.95 -6.03 16.73
CA ASN A 87 7.22 -5.40 16.34
C ASN A 87 8.37 -5.72 17.32
N ARG A 88 8.50 -6.98 17.75
CA ARG A 88 9.46 -7.44 18.78
C ARG A 88 10.69 -8.17 18.22
N PHE A 89 11.05 -7.91 16.97
CA PHE A 89 12.13 -8.60 16.27
C PHE A 89 13.41 -7.76 16.20
#